data_AF-A0A7G7Y6D2-F1
#
_entry.id   AF-A0A7G7Y6D2-F1
#
_cell.length_a   1.000
_cell.length_b   1.000
_cell.length_c   1.000
_cell.angle_alpha   90.00
_cell.angle_beta   90.00
_cell.angle_gamma   90.00
#
_symmetry.space_group_name_H-M   'P 1'
#
loop_
_entity.id
_entity.type
_entity.pdbx_description
1 polymer ?
#
loop_
_entity_poly.entity_id
_entity_poly.type
_entity_poly.pdbx_seq_one_letter_code
_entity_poly.pdbx_strand_id
1 'polypeptide(L)'
;ETDLEVYIGLEHLNTNSLKIKRHGVPSDVEGQKLLVKKGQIIFCKRRAYLRKVAVSDWDCMCSHHAMVLKANPEYVISDFLPFFMQSDVFMNRAISVSSGSLSPTIKWKVLAEQEFLIPCLKKQIELTRLFKAAAKVDLISSDVLAGAELLYSTLSNTVFSECESANCDKNNALKAPKKGLTQQLFSSFSQEAEWKELGEVGYYSDTRINSSELDCTTFVGVDNLLQNAKGKIDSSYVPTVNKLTSYKRGDILLGNMRPCLKKIWFADNNGGCSGNVLAIRIKNQFRHAIVSKFLYYCLASDGFFAYNVRHGKG
;
A
#
# COMPACT_ATOMS: atom_id res chain seq x y z
N GLU A 1 -40.21 -13.17 5.67
CA GLU A 1 -38.95 -12.54 5.23
C GLU A 1 -38.40 -11.64 6.33
N THR A 2 -37.13 -11.24 6.27
CA THR A 2 -36.53 -10.30 7.22
C THR A 2 -36.30 -8.97 6.52
N ASP A 3 -36.66 -7.85 7.14
CA ASP A 3 -36.50 -6.49 6.58
C ASP A 3 -35.06 -5.96 6.62
N LEU A 4 -34.07 -6.85 6.71
CA LEU A 4 -32.67 -6.47 6.85
C LEU A 4 -32.05 -6.23 5.47
N GLU A 5 -31.52 -5.03 5.26
CA GLU A 5 -30.94 -4.60 3.98
C GLU A 5 -29.45 -4.91 3.84
N VAL A 6 -28.80 -5.41 4.90
CA VAL A 6 -27.35 -5.61 4.92
C VAL A 6 -26.98 -7.09 4.82
N TYR A 7 -26.16 -7.43 3.83
CA TYR A 7 -25.59 -8.76 3.65
C TYR A 7 -24.05 -8.79 3.78
N ILE A 8 -23.54 -9.70 4.60
CA ILE A 8 -22.12 -9.94 4.80
C ILE A 8 -21.69 -11.28 4.20
N GLY A 9 -21.10 -11.23 3.01
CA GLY A 9 -20.37 -12.34 2.40
C GLY A 9 -18.97 -12.52 2.98
N LEU A 10 -18.30 -13.62 2.63
CA LEU A 10 -16.95 -13.91 3.14
C LEU A 10 -15.91 -12.95 2.54
N GLU A 11 -16.18 -12.40 1.36
CA GLU A 11 -15.43 -11.37 0.64
C GLU A 11 -15.52 -9.99 1.33
N HIS A 12 -16.60 -9.74 2.08
CA HIS A 12 -16.78 -8.51 2.85
C HIS A 12 -15.94 -8.49 4.14
N LEU A 13 -15.52 -9.66 4.63
CA LEU A 13 -14.64 -9.80 5.79
C LEU A 13 -13.17 -9.67 5.40
N ASN A 14 -12.45 -8.80 6.11
CA ASN A 14 -11.02 -8.59 5.91
C ASN A 14 -10.18 -9.52 6.79
N THR A 15 -9.06 -10.02 6.25
CA THR A 15 -8.07 -10.76 7.03
C THR A 15 -7.54 -9.90 8.18
N ASN A 16 -7.41 -10.48 9.36
CA ASN A 16 -6.86 -9.81 10.55
C ASN A 16 -7.58 -8.51 10.98
N SER A 17 -8.85 -8.32 10.60
CA SER A 17 -9.65 -7.16 11.02
C SER A 17 -10.92 -7.59 11.71
N LEU A 18 -11.12 -7.14 12.96
CA LEU A 18 -12.35 -7.38 13.72
C LEU A 18 -13.53 -6.51 13.28
N LYS A 19 -13.29 -5.57 12.35
CA LYS A 19 -14.30 -4.64 11.83
C LYS A 19 -14.78 -5.02 10.43
N ILE A 20 -16.07 -4.82 10.21
CA ILE A 20 -16.73 -4.95 8.91
C ILE A 20 -16.70 -3.57 8.24
N LYS A 21 -15.99 -3.46 7.10
CA LYS A 21 -15.84 -2.20 6.36
C LYS A 21 -16.67 -2.15 5.06
N ARG A 22 -17.15 -3.30 4.62
CA ARG A 22 -17.86 -3.49 3.35
C ARG A 22 -19.07 -4.36 3.61
N HIS A 23 -20.12 -4.17 2.82
CA HIS A 23 -21.29 -5.02 2.82
C HIS A 23 -21.91 -5.01 1.42
N GLY A 24 -22.73 -6.03 1.15
CA GLY A 24 -23.62 -6.08 0.01
C GLY A 24 -25.06 -5.98 0.47
N VAL A 25 -25.96 -6.35 -0.44
CA VAL A 25 -27.40 -6.43 -0.21
C VAL A 25 -27.89 -7.88 -0.28
N PRO A 26 -28.99 -8.25 0.40
CA PRO A 26 -29.49 -9.62 0.41
C PRO A 26 -29.80 -10.22 -0.97
N SER A 27 -30.11 -9.38 -1.96
CA SER A 27 -30.36 -9.80 -3.35
C SER A 27 -29.10 -10.25 -4.09
N ASP A 28 -27.90 -9.96 -3.58
CA ASP A 28 -26.63 -10.33 -4.22
C ASP A 28 -26.38 -11.84 -4.23
N VAL A 29 -27.05 -12.59 -3.34
CA VAL A 29 -26.82 -14.03 -3.17
C VAL A 29 -28.13 -14.77 -3.00
N GLU A 30 -28.37 -15.74 -3.87
CA GLU A 30 -29.45 -16.72 -3.72
C GLU A 30 -29.08 -17.80 -2.69
N GLY A 31 -30.07 -18.24 -1.91
CA GLY A 31 -29.91 -19.33 -0.94
C GLY A 31 -29.94 -18.91 0.54
N GLN A 32 -29.61 -19.87 1.40
CA GLN A 32 -29.74 -19.72 2.85
C GLN A 32 -28.79 -18.66 3.40
N LYS A 33 -29.33 -17.82 4.26
CA LYS A 33 -28.62 -16.74 4.96
C LYS A 33 -28.77 -16.93 6.47
N LEU A 34 -27.76 -16.54 7.23
CA LEU A 34 -27.81 -16.58 8.69
C LEU A 34 -28.12 -15.19 9.22
N LEU A 35 -29.00 -15.10 10.22
CA LEU A 35 -29.26 -13.86 10.94
C LEU A 35 -28.12 -13.59 11.91
N VAL A 36 -27.60 -12.37 11.89
CA VAL A 36 -26.58 -11.86 12.81
C VAL A 36 -27.17 -10.67 13.55
N LYS A 37 -27.10 -10.69 14.86
CA LYS A 37 -27.46 -9.57 15.72
C LYS A 37 -26.25 -8.70 16.02
N LYS A 38 -26.49 -7.42 16.26
CA LYS A 38 -25.47 -6.48 16.73
C LYS A 38 -24.67 -7.06 17.91
N GLY A 39 -23.35 -6.98 17.83
CA GLY A 39 -22.41 -7.51 18.81
C GLY A 39 -22.06 -8.99 18.66
N GLN A 40 -22.71 -9.73 17.75
CA GLN A 40 -22.32 -11.10 17.43
C GLN A 40 -21.11 -11.15 16.50
N ILE A 41 -20.40 -12.27 16.54
CA ILE A 41 -19.18 -12.53 15.78
C ILE A 41 -19.54 -13.30 14.52
N ILE A 42 -19.02 -12.87 13.38
CA ILE A 42 -19.05 -13.59 12.11
C ILE A 42 -17.66 -14.20 11.90
N PHE A 43 -17.59 -15.53 11.97
CA PHE A 43 -16.36 -16.28 11.73
C PHE A 43 -16.42 -17.04 10.41
N CYS A 44 -15.41 -16.84 9.56
CA CYS A 44 -15.31 -17.53 8.28
C CYS A 44 -14.84 -18.98 8.48
N LYS A 45 -15.77 -19.93 8.56
CA LYS A 45 -15.43 -21.37 8.70
C LYS A 45 -14.79 -21.99 7.45
N ARG A 46 -14.88 -21.34 6.28
CA ARG A 46 -14.17 -21.74 5.06
C ARG A 46 -12.80 -21.07 5.02
N ARG A 47 -11.76 -21.83 4.62
CA ARG A 47 -10.39 -21.31 4.45
C ARG A 47 -9.92 -20.57 5.70
N ALA A 48 -9.97 -21.25 6.85
CA ALA A 48 -9.66 -20.66 8.16
C ALA A 48 -8.30 -19.96 8.20
N TYR A 49 -7.32 -20.39 7.40
CA TYR A 49 -6.02 -19.72 7.25
C TYR A 49 -6.09 -18.25 6.83
N LEU A 50 -7.21 -17.77 6.27
CA LEU A 50 -7.44 -16.36 5.97
C LEU A 50 -7.77 -15.51 7.20
N ARG A 51 -8.02 -16.13 8.36
CA ARG A 51 -8.22 -15.48 9.67
C ARG A 51 -9.29 -14.39 9.66
N LYS A 52 -10.40 -14.65 8.98
CA LYS A 52 -11.52 -13.73 8.84
C LYS A 52 -12.50 -13.90 10.01
N VAL A 53 -12.44 -12.99 10.96
CA VAL A 53 -13.29 -12.88 12.16
C VAL A 53 -13.70 -11.42 12.28
N ALA A 54 -14.99 -11.12 12.40
CA ALA A 54 -15.45 -9.75 12.64
C ALA A 54 -16.63 -9.68 13.60
N VAL A 55 -16.76 -8.57 14.30
CA VAL A 55 -17.94 -8.25 15.14
C VAL A 55 -18.89 -7.40 14.34
N SER A 56 -20.17 -7.76 14.32
CA SER A 56 -21.19 -6.95 13.66
C SER A 56 -21.57 -5.74 14.51
N ASP A 57 -21.51 -4.54 13.95
CA ASP A 57 -21.92 -3.31 14.64
C ASP A 57 -23.44 -3.04 14.50
N TRP A 58 -24.16 -3.87 13.72
CA TRP A 58 -25.61 -3.80 13.46
C TRP A 58 -26.23 -5.19 13.23
N ASP A 59 -27.56 -5.26 13.17
CA ASP A 59 -28.29 -6.47 12.76
C ASP A 59 -28.15 -6.66 11.24
N CYS A 60 -27.74 -7.84 10.78
CA CYS A 60 -27.54 -8.12 9.36
C CYS A 60 -27.76 -9.59 9.01
N MET A 61 -27.74 -9.90 7.72
CA MET A 61 -27.65 -11.27 7.23
C MET A 61 -26.19 -11.59 6.87
N CYS A 62 -25.75 -12.83 7.03
CA CYS A 62 -24.45 -13.26 6.54
C CYS A 62 -24.52 -14.58 5.76
N SER A 63 -23.44 -14.87 5.03
CA SER A 63 -23.28 -16.13 4.30
C SER A 63 -23.47 -17.35 5.20
N HIS A 64 -24.18 -18.39 4.71
CA HIS A 64 -24.27 -19.70 5.38
C HIS A 64 -22.91 -20.42 5.50
N HIS A 65 -21.90 -19.94 4.76
CA HIS A 65 -20.52 -20.38 4.89
C HIS A 65 -19.76 -19.71 6.04
N ALA A 66 -20.40 -18.86 6.83
CA ALA A 66 -19.88 -18.37 8.11
C ALA A 66 -20.38 -19.22 9.28
N MET A 67 -19.88 -18.90 10.47
CA MET A 67 -20.43 -19.26 11.77
C MET A 67 -20.77 -17.96 12.51
N VAL A 68 -21.97 -17.89 13.08
CA VAL A 68 -22.40 -16.77 13.91
C VAL A 68 -22.23 -17.19 15.36
N LEU A 69 -21.40 -16.45 16.10
CA LEU A 69 -20.97 -16.82 17.45
C LEU A 69 -21.26 -15.69 18.43
N LYS A 70 -21.54 -16.08 19.68
CA LYS A 70 -21.72 -15.18 20.81
C LYS A 70 -21.01 -15.78 22.01
N ALA A 71 -20.38 -14.94 22.82
CA ALA A 71 -19.77 -15.39 24.07
C ALA A 71 -20.84 -15.88 25.06
N ASN A 72 -20.52 -16.92 25.83
CA ASN A 72 -21.25 -17.22 27.05
C ASN A 72 -20.69 -16.30 28.17
N PRO A 73 -21.47 -15.29 28.63
CA PRO A 73 -20.98 -14.26 29.56
C PRO A 73 -20.58 -14.80 30.93
N GLU A 74 -20.99 -16.03 31.28
CA GLU A 74 -20.57 -16.69 32.51
C GLU A 74 -19.06 -16.99 32.52
N TYR A 75 -18.48 -17.29 31.36
CA TYR A 75 -17.08 -17.73 31.24
C TYR A 75 -16.21 -16.78 30.41
N VAL A 76 -16.81 -16.07 29.44
CA VAL A 76 -16.08 -15.26 28.47
C VAL A 76 -16.75 -13.91 28.27
N ILE A 77 -15.95 -12.85 28.37
CA ILE A 77 -16.39 -11.49 28.10
C ILE A 77 -16.60 -11.32 26.60
N SER A 78 -17.76 -10.77 26.21
CA SER A 78 -18.13 -10.57 24.79
C SER A 78 -17.06 -9.83 23.99
N ASP A 79 -16.42 -8.82 24.59
CA ASP A 79 -15.37 -8.04 23.94
C ASP A 79 -14.01 -8.75 23.87
N PHE A 80 -13.77 -9.75 24.71
CA PHE A 80 -12.53 -10.54 24.73
C PHE A 80 -12.52 -11.60 23.62
N LEU A 81 -13.66 -12.28 23.44
CA LEU A 81 -13.78 -13.41 22.53
C LEU A 81 -13.29 -13.13 21.08
N PRO A 82 -13.59 -11.98 20.45
CA PRO A 82 -13.12 -11.68 19.10
C PRO A 82 -11.58 -11.61 19.02
N PHE A 83 -10.93 -11.00 20.02
CA PHE A 83 -9.47 -10.94 20.08
C PHE A 83 -8.86 -12.32 20.29
N PHE A 84 -9.46 -13.12 21.17
CA PHE A 84 -9.04 -14.50 21.39
C PHE A 84 -9.17 -15.34 20.10
N MET A 85 -10.29 -15.22 19.39
CA MET A 85 -10.51 -15.93 18.12
C MET A 85 -9.55 -15.49 17.01
N GLN A 86 -9.04 -14.25 17.07
CA GLN A 86 -8.04 -13.77 16.13
C GLN A 86 -6.62 -14.24 16.46
N SER A 87 -6.37 -14.75 17.67
CA SER A 87 -5.06 -15.22 18.11
C SER A 87 -4.60 -16.49 17.39
N ASP A 88 -3.30 -16.72 17.36
CA ASP A 88 -2.72 -17.95 16.81
C ASP A 88 -3.20 -19.20 17.55
N VAL A 89 -3.45 -19.09 18.86
CA VAL A 89 -3.93 -20.20 19.68
C VAL A 89 -5.26 -20.75 19.14
N PHE A 90 -6.22 -19.86 18.85
CA PHE A 90 -7.48 -20.26 18.25
C PHE A 90 -7.32 -20.64 16.79
N MET A 91 -6.64 -19.81 15.98
CA MET A 91 -6.55 -19.99 14.54
C MET A 91 -5.82 -21.28 14.15
N ASN A 92 -4.73 -21.63 14.84
CA ASN A 92 -4.01 -22.87 14.58
C ASN A 92 -4.90 -24.09 14.81
N ARG A 93 -5.71 -24.06 15.89
CA ARG A 93 -6.65 -25.13 16.17
C ARG A 93 -7.77 -25.19 15.14
N ALA A 94 -8.31 -24.04 14.75
CA ALA A 94 -9.34 -23.94 13.73
C ALA A 94 -8.86 -24.48 12.36
N ILE A 95 -7.60 -24.23 12.01
CA ILE A 95 -6.97 -24.75 10.79
C ILE A 95 -6.76 -26.27 10.89
N SER A 96 -6.25 -26.77 12.01
CA SER A 96 -5.93 -28.20 12.17
C SER A 96 -7.16 -29.10 12.10
N VAL A 97 -8.32 -28.60 12.50
CA VAL A 97 -9.60 -29.34 12.43
C VAL A 97 -10.40 -29.06 11.15
N SER A 98 -9.87 -28.24 10.24
CA SER A 98 -10.51 -27.97 8.96
C SER A 98 -10.33 -29.16 8.00
N SER A 99 -11.35 -29.43 7.17
CA SER A 99 -11.36 -30.59 6.27
C SER A 99 -11.77 -30.22 4.85
N GLY A 100 -11.25 -30.94 3.85
CA GLY A 100 -11.47 -30.72 2.42
C GLY A 100 -10.28 -30.07 1.72
N SER A 101 -10.03 -30.44 0.46
CA SER A 101 -8.83 -30.03 -0.29
C SER A 101 -8.89 -28.59 -0.83
N LEU A 102 -9.85 -28.29 -1.73
CA LEU A 102 -9.92 -27.00 -2.44
C LEU A 102 -10.44 -25.84 -1.57
N SER A 103 -11.27 -26.14 -0.58
CA SER A 103 -11.84 -25.14 0.32
C SER A 103 -12.06 -25.75 1.71
N PRO A 104 -10.97 -25.92 2.49
CA PRO A 104 -11.06 -26.50 3.83
C PRO A 104 -12.12 -25.80 4.66
N THR A 105 -12.99 -26.57 5.30
CA THR A 105 -14.12 -26.05 6.07
C THR A 105 -14.13 -26.65 7.47
N ILE A 106 -14.41 -25.81 8.45
CA ILE A 106 -14.56 -26.22 9.85
C ILE A 106 -15.98 -26.69 10.10
N LYS A 107 -16.12 -27.86 10.73
CA LYS A 107 -17.40 -28.38 11.24
C LYS A 107 -17.56 -27.94 12.70
N TRP A 108 -18.71 -27.35 13.04
CA TRP A 108 -18.96 -26.84 14.40
C TRP A 108 -18.78 -27.92 15.48
N LYS A 109 -19.32 -29.13 15.26
CA LYS A 109 -19.19 -30.24 16.22
C LYS A 109 -17.74 -30.51 16.63
N VAL A 110 -16.82 -30.49 15.65
CA VAL A 110 -15.39 -30.72 15.90
C VAL A 110 -14.74 -29.53 16.61
N LEU A 111 -15.09 -28.30 16.21
CA LEU A 111 -14.54 -27.08 16.83
C LEU A 111 -15.03 -26.92 18.29
N ALA A 112 -16.27 -27.29 18.58
CA ALA A 112 -16.89 -27.16 19.90
C ALA A 112 -16.24 -28.08 20.96
N GLU A 113 -15.63 -29.18 20.53
CA GLU A 113 -14.90 -30.12 21.40
C GLU A 113 -13.44 -29.71 21.64
N GLN A 114 -12.96 -28.63 21.04
CA GLN A 114 -11.58 -28.19 21.21
C GLN A 114 -11.38 -27.46 22.54
N GLU A 115 -10.32 -27.85 23.25
CA GLU A 115 -9.93 -27.24 24.51
C GLU A 115 -9.00 -26.05 24.31
N PHE A 116 -9.24 -25.00 25.08
CA PHE A 116 -8.44 -23.78 25.08
C PHE A 116 -8.15 -23.33 26.51
N LEU A 117 -6.95 -22.80 26.74
CA LEU A 117 -6.63 -22.12 27.98
C LEU A 117 -7.33 -20.75 28.00
N ILE A 118 -8.40 -20.63 28.78
CA ILE A 118 -9.16 -19.39 28.93
C ILE A 118 -8.82 -18.74 30.28
N PRO A 119 -8.33 -17.49 30.31
CA PRO A 119 -8.02 -16.80 31.55
C PRO A 119 -9.30 -16.43 32.32
N CYS A 120 -9.20 -16.20 33.63
CA CYS A 120 -10.35 -15.77 34.43
C CYS A 120 -10.90 -14.41 33.96
N LEU A 121 -12.17 -14.13 34.28
CA LEU A 121 -12.87 -12.91 33.83
C LEU A 121 -12.09 -11.62 34.15
N LYS A 122 -11.50 -11.51 35.35
CA LYS A 122 -10.68 -10.35 35.74
C LYS A 122 -9.53 -10.12 34.76
N LYS A 123 -8.82 -11.18 34.36
CA LYS A 123 -7.70 -11.08 33.42
C LYS A 123 -8.18 -10.83 31.99
N GLN A 124 -9.33 -11.38 31.60
CA GLN A 124 -9.96 -11.05 30.31
C GLN A 124 -10.27 -9.55 30.20
N ILE A 125 -10.78 -8.89 31.25
CA ILE A 125 -11.03 -7.44 31.27
C ILE A 125 -9.73 -6.68 31.02
N GLU A 126 -8.66 -7.01 31.75
CA GLU A 126 -7.36 -6.37 31.65
C GLU A 126 -6.78 -6.50 30.22
N LEU A 127 -6.75 -7.73 29.69
CA LEU A 127 -6.25 -8.00 28.34
C LEU A 127 -7.08 -7.30 27.27
N THR A 128 -8.41 -7.30 27.40
CA THR A 128 -9.31 -6.62 26.46
C THR A 128 -9.03 -5.13 26.37
N ARG A 129 -8.73 -4.47 27.50
CA ARG A 129 -8.37 -3.04 27.50
C ARG A 129 -7.08 -2.81 26.70
N LEU A 130 -6.07 -3.66 26.89
CA LEU A 130 -4.81 -3.59 26.15
C LEU A 130 -5.02 -3.82 24.65
N PHE A 131 -5.77 -4.86 24.28
CA PHE A 131 -6.04 -5.17 22.87
C PHE A 131 -6.82 -4.07 22.15
N LYS A 132 -7.83 -3.47 22.83
CA LYS A 132 -8.55 -2.32 22.29
C LYS A 132 -7.65 -1.10 22.09
N ALA A 133 -6.74 -0.83 23.04
CA ALA A 133 -5.79 0.26 22.91
C ALA A 133 -4.84 0.04 21.71
N ALA A 134 -4.28 -1.16 21.57
CA ALA A 134 -3.41 -1.52 20.45
C ALA A 134 -4.15 -1.41 19.10
N ALA A 135 -5.36 -1.96 19.00
CA ALA A 135 -6.18 -1.88 17.79
C ALA A 135 -6.54 -0.43 17.39
N LYS A 136 -6.73 0.45 18.39
CA LYS A 136 -6.96 1.88 18.14
C LYS A 136 -5.71 2.56 17.56
N VAL A 137 -4.53 2.26 18.08
CA VAL A 137 -3.26 2.80 17.57
C VAL A 137 -3.02 2.35 16.12
N ASP A 138 -3.25 1.08 15.82
CA ASP A 138 -3.12 0.53 14.46
C ASP A 138 -4.04 1.27 13.47
N LEU A 139 -5.31 1.45 13.83
CA LEU A 139 -6.27 2.20 13.01
C LEU A 139 -5.83 3.64 12.73
N ILE A 140 -5.47 4.39 13.78
CA ILE A 140 -5.01 5.78 13.65
C ILE A 140 -3.73 5.85 12.82
N SER A 141 -2.81 4.90 12.98
CA SER A 141 -1.55 4.88 12.22
C SER A 141 -1.82 4.67 10.73
N SER A 142 -2.76 3.80 10.37
CA SER A 142 -3.19 3.60 8.99
C SER A 142 -3.79 4.88 8.38
N ASP A 143 -4.63 5.60 9.13
CA ASP A 143 -5.26 6.84 8.67
C ASP A 143 -4.23 7.97 8.49
N VAL A 144 -3.27 8.09 9.42
CA VAL A 144 -2.16 9.05 9.32
C VAL A 144 -1.28 8.75 8.11
N LEU A 145 -0.96 7.48 7.85
CA LEU A 145 -0.17 7.09 6.69
C LEU A 145 -0.90 7.46 5.38
N ALA A 146 -2.17 7.11 5.27
CA ALA A 146 -2.98 7.45 4.09
C ALA A 146 -3.10 8.97 3.89
N GLY A 147 -3.27 9.73 4.97
CA GLY A 147 -3.30 11.20 4.93
C GLY A 147 -1.97 11.81 4.49
N ALA A 148 -0.85 11.27 4.97
CA ALA A 148 0.49 11.71 4.58
C ALA A 148 0.79 11.42 3.10
N GLU A 149 0.41 10.25 2.59
CA GLU A 149 0.54 9.90 1.17
C GLU A 149 -0.31 10.83 0.27
N LEU A 150 -1.54 11.13 0.69
CA LEU A 150 -2.41 12.06 -0.03
C LEU A 150 -1.84 13.49 -0.03
N LEU A 151 -1.36 13.97 1.12
CA LEU A 151 -0.73 15.29 1.22
C LEU A 151 0.49 15.38 0.30
N TYR A 152 1.38 14.38 0.34
CA TYR A 152 2.58 14.33 -0.48
C TYR A 152 2.24 14.34 -1.98
N SER A 153 1.34 13.47 -2.42
CA SER A 153 0.93 13.38 -3.82
C SER A 153 0.26 14.67 -4.30
N THR A 154 -0.61 15.26 -3.48
CA THR A 154 -1.27 16.54 -3.80
C THR A 154 -0.25 17.67 -3.90
N LEU A 155 0.63 17.82 -2.91
CA LEU A 155 1.63 18.88 -2.91
C LEU A 155 2.58 18.74 -4.10
N SER A 156 3.10 17.53 -4.35
CA SER A 156 3.95 17.24 -5.50
C SER A 156 3.26 17.60 -6.81
N ASN A 157 2.04 17.11 -7.02
CA ASN A 157 1.31 17.36 -8.26
C ASN A 157 0.98 18.85 -8.44
N THR A 158 0.62 19.57 -7.38
CA THR A 158 0.40 21.02 -7.49
C THR A 158 1.69 21.77 -7.81
N VAL A 159 2.80 21.47 -7.14
CA VAL A 159 4.09 22.12 -7.38
C VAL A 159 4.54 21.97 -8.84
N PHE A 160 4.49 20.75 -9.37
CA PHE A 160 5.04 20.47 -10.70
C PHE A 160 4.05 20.75 -11.83
N SER A 161 2.74 20.61 -11.61
CA SER A 161 1.75 21.06 -12.61
C SER A 161 1.78 22.59 -12.79
N GLU A 162 2.04 23.35 -11.73
CA GLU A 162 2.22 24.79 -11.85
C GLU A 162 3.50 25.15 -12.62
N CYS A 163 4.60 24.42 -12.40
CA CYS A 163 5.83 24.56 -13.20
C CYS A 163 5.56 24.28 -14.69
N GLU A 164 4.79 23.24 -15.01
CA GLU A 164 4.40 22.93 -16.40
C GLU A 164 3.51 24.01 -17.02
N SER A 165 2.53 24.55 -16.26
CA SER A 165 1.65 25.64 -16.75
C SER A 165 2.43 26.92 -17.08
N ALA A 166 3.48 27.25 -16.32
CA ALA A 166 4.38 28.36 -16.63
C ALA A 166 5.19 28.15 -17.93
N ASN A 167 5.31 26.91 -18.43
CA ASN A 167 5.89 26.62 -19.75
C ASN A 167 4.90 26.97 -20.86
N CYS A 168 3.62 26.68 -20.64
CA CYS A 168 2.52 26.93 -21.57
C CYS A 168 2.28 28.44 -21.77
N ASP A 169 2.50 29.26 -20.73
CA ASP A 169 2.31 30.71 -20.78
C ASP A 169 3.37 31.46 -21.61
N LYS A 170 4.42 30.78 -22.14
CA LYS A 170 5.18 31.30 -23.29
C LYS A 170 4.34 31.38 -24.56
N ASN A 171 3.18 30.71 -24.61
CA ASN A 171 2.29 30.62 -25.79
C ASN A 171 0.81 30.95 -25.56
N ASN A 172 0.35 31.31 -24.36
CA ASN A 172 -0.87 32.12 -24.14
C ASN A 172 -1.17 32.21 -22.64
N ALA A 173 -1.11 33.42 -22.10
CA ALA A 173 -1.56 33.74 -20.75
C ALA A 173 -3.04 33.36 -20.56
N LEU A 174 -3.33 32.42 -19.67
CA LEU A 174 -4.70 32.18 -19.19
C LEU A 174 -4.81 32.37 -17.68
N LYS A 175 -5.43 33.50 -17.36
CA LYS A 175 -6.00 33.90 -16.07
C LYS A 175 -6.91 32.81 -15.52
N ALA A 176 -6.47 32.14 -14.45
CA ALA A 176 -7.37 31.48 -13.51
C ALA A 176 -7.13 32.06 -12.11
N PRO A 177 -8.19 32.36 -11.32
CA PRO A 177 -8.03 32.91 -9.98
C PRO A 177 -7.56 31.78 -9.05
N LYS A 178 -6.26 31.66 -8.88
CA LYS A 178 -5.65 30.76 -7.90
C LYS A 178 -5.99 31.29 -6.50
N LYS A 179 -6.47 30.43 -5.58
CA LYS A 179 -6.71 30.78 -4.17
C LYS A 179 -5.96 29.80 -3.28
N GLY A 180 -5.32 30.30 -2.21
CA GLY A 180 -4.75 29.50 -1.13
C GLY A 180 -3.21 29.48 -1.08
N LEU A 181 -2.66 28.52 -0.31
CA LEU A 181 -1.24 28.36 0.01
C LEU A 181 -0.35 28.23 -1.23
N THR A 182 -0.88 27.66 -2.30
CA THR A 182 -0.19 27.46 -3.58
C THR A 182 0.08 28.78 -4.29
N GLN A 183 -0.87 29.71 -4.33
CA GLN A 183 -0.61 31.04 -4.90
C GLN A 183 0.49 31.79 -4.13
N GLN A 184 0.53 31.67 -2.80
CA GLN A 184 1.55 32.29 -1.97
C GLN A 184 2.94 31.66 -2.15
N LEU A 185 3.01 30.33 -2.29
CA LEU A 185 4.28 29.63 -2.54
C LEU A 185 4.83 29.87 -3.95
N PHE A 186 3.96 30.05 -4.95
CA PHE A 186 4.35 30.14 -6.37
C PHE A 186 4.43 31.54 -6.95
N SER A 187 3.83 32.57 -6.34
CA SER A 187 3.91 33.95 -6.83
C SER A 187 5.35 34.47 -6.92
N SER A 188 6.25 33.97 -6.08
CA SER A 188 7.68 34.29 -6.08
C SER A 188 8.50 33.34 -6.96
N PHE A 189 8.05 32.11 -7.16
CA PHE A 189 8.81 31.07 -7.85
C PHE A 189 8.98 31.37 -9.35
N SER A 190 7.95 31.91 -10.01
CA SER A 190 8.02 32.22 -11.45
C SER A 190 8.91 33.41 -11.80
N GLN A 191 9.25 34.27 -10.82
CA GLN A 191 10.16 35.41 -11.02
C GLN A 191 11.63 35.02 -10.84
N GLU A 192 11.91 33.90 -10.17
CA GLU A 192 13.26 33.44 -9.80
C GLU A 192 13.68 32.14 -10.52
N ALA A 193 12.86 31.62 -11.44
CA ALA A 193 13.11 30.35 -12.13
C ALA A 193 13.45 30.54 -13.62
N GLU A 194 14.42 29.77 -14.11
CA GLU A 194 14.83 29.72 -15.52
C GLU A 194 14.49 28.35 -16.14
N TRP A 195 14.07 28.36 -17.40
CA TRP A 195 13.88 27.14 -18.19
C TRP A 195 15.22 26.54 -18.60
N LYS A 196 15.40 25.23 -18.35
CA LYS A 196 16.56 24.45 -18.80
C LYS A 196 16.11 23.13 -19.44
N GLU A 197 16.84 22.68 -20.45
CA GLU A 197 16.63 21.33 -20.99
C GLU A 197 17.25 20.28 -20.07
N LEU A 198 16.63 19.09 -19.98
CA LEU A 198 17.17 18.01 -19.16
C LEU A 198 18.61 17.62 -19.59
N GLY A 199 18.91 17.68 -20.89
CA GLY A 199 20.24 17.41 -21.44
C GLY A 199 21.27 18.51 -21.15
N GLU A 200 20.84 19.74 -20.85
CA GLU A 200 21.74 20.80 -20.39
C GLU A 200 22.25 20.51 -18.97
N VAL A 201 21.35 20.10 -18.08
CA VAL A 201 21.60 19.95 -16.64
C VAL A 201 22.07 18.56 -16.23
N GLY A 202 21.61 17.53 -16.94
CA GLY A 202 21.83 16.12 -16.63
C GLY A 202 22.39 15.34 -17.80
N TYR A 203 22.91 14.16 -17.52
CA TYR A 203 23.39 13.20 -18.51
C TYR A 203 23.23 11.78 -17.99
N TYR A 204 23.22 10.79 -18.88
CA TYR A 204 23.31 9.40 -18.46
C TYR A 204 24.72 9.11 -17.98
N SER A 205 24.84 8.42 -16.84
CA SER A 205 26.11 7.97 -16.31
C SER A 205 26.89 7.18 -17.37
N ASP A 206 28.10 7.64 -17.65
CA ASP A 206 29.08 7.05 -18.55
C ASP A 206 30.06 6.13 -17.82
N THR A 207 30.11 6.23 -16.50
CA THR A 207 30.93 5.40 -15.62
C THR A 207 30.46 3.95 -15.58
N ARG A 208 31.42 3.02 -15.44
CA ARG A 208 31.18 1.56 -15.44
C ARG A 208 31.66 0.92 -14.13
N ILE A 209 31.00 -0.16 -13.73
CA ILE A 209 31.35 -1.01 -12.57
C ILE A 209 31.35 -2.48 -13.00
N ASN A 210 32.23 -3.29 -12.42
CA ASN A 210 32.25 -4.73 -12.70
C ASN A 210 31.16 -5.45 -11.91
N SER A 211 30.57 -6.50 -12.48
CA SER A 211 29.56 -7.30 -11.79
C SER A 211 30.05 -7.92 -10.48
N SER A 212 31.35 -8.23 -10.39
CA SER A 212 31.99 -8.75 -9.17
C SER A 212 31.96 -7.79 -7.98
N GLU A 213 31.72 -6.50 -8.21
CA GLU A 213 31.62 -5.46 -7.19
C GLU A 213 30.16 -5.21 -6.77
N LEU A 214 29.20 -5.97 -7.31
CA LEU A 214 27.78 -5.82 -7.06
C LEU A 214 27.21 -7.01 -6.31
N ASP A 215 26.15 -6.74 -5.55
CA ASP A 215 25.32 -7.70 -4.84
C ASP A 215 23.84 -7.39 -5.05
N CYS A 216 22.95 -8.15 -4.40
CA CYS A 216 21.51 -7.96 -4.50
C CYS A 216 21.03 -6.58 -4.02
N THR A 217 21.78 -5.90 -3.17
CA THR A 217 21.41 -4.60 -2.59
C THR A 217 21.87 -3.42 -3.44
N THR A 218 22.93 -3.62 -4.23
CA THR A 218 23.60 -2.58 -5.06
C THR A 218 23.28 -2.71 -6.55
N PHE A 219 22.74 -3.85 -7.00
CA PHE A 219 22.28 -4.02 -8.37
C PHE A 219 20.82 -3.56 -8.58
N VAL A 220 20.59 -2.83 -9.68
CA VAL A 220 19.26 -2.34 -10.07
C VAL A 220 18.89 -2.77 -11.50
N GLY A 221 17.91 -3.66 -11.59
CA GLY A 221 17.17 -4.03 -12.79
C GLY A 221 15.83 -3.29 -12.88
N VAL A 222 15.16 -3.44 -14.02
CA VAL A 222 13.78 -2.90 -14.17
C VAL A 222 12.82 -3.66 -13.27
N ASP A 223 13.07 -4.93 -13.00
CA ASP A 223 12.21 -5.82 -12.23
C ASP A 223 12.19 -5.50 -10.73
N ASN A 224 13.33 -5.09 -10.15
CA ASN A 224 13.42 -4.69 -8.73
C ASN A 224 13.20 -3.18 -8.49
N LEU A 225 12.95 -2.37 -9.53
CA LEU A 225 12.33 -1.05 -9.39
C LEU A 225 10.82 -1.21 -9.20
N LEU A 226 10.30 -0.66 -8.10
CA LEU A 226 8.88 -0.69 -7.78
C LEU A 226 8.11 0.31 -8.63
N GLN A 227 6.86 -0.04 -8.95
CA GLN A 227 5.98 0.83 -9.70
C GLN A 227 5.55 2.05 -8.88
N ASN A 228 5.10 3.11 -9.55
CA ASN A 228 4.56 4.32 -8.93
C ASN A 228 5.55 5.03 -8.01
N ALA A 229 6.81 5.15 -8.44
CA ALA A 229 7.89 5.84 -7.71
C ALA A 229 8.08 5.37 -6.26
N LYS A 230 7.77 4.10 -5.97
CA LYS A 230 7.92 3.48 -4.63
C LYS A 230 9.35 3.04 -4.31
N GLY A 231 10.32 3.44 -5.12
CA GLY A 231 11.73 3.11 -4.95
C GLY A 231 12.10 1.73 -5.49
N LYS A 232 12.94 0.99 -4.76
CA LYS A 232 13.43 -0.33 -5.16
C LYS A 232 13.32 -1.35 -4.03
N ILE A 233 13.37 -2.62 -4.40
CA ILE A 233 13.65 -3.75 -3.51
C ILE A 233 15.00 -4.37 -3.86
N ASP A 234 15.51 -5.23 -2.99
CA ASP A 234 16.70 -6.01 -3.31
C ASP A 234 16.44 -6.93 -4.51
N SER A 235 17.46 -7.07 -5.36
CA SER A 235 17.38 -7.95 -6.51
C SER A 235 17.38 -9.41 -6.05
N SER A 236 16.62 -10.26 -6.75
CA SER A 236 16.65 -11.71 -6.55
C SER A 236 17.87 -12.38 -7.20
N TYR A 237 18.68 -11.61 -7.93
CA TYR A 237 19.86 -12.09 -8.63
C TYR A 237 20.97 -11.04 -8.66
N VAL A 238 22.16 -11.48 -9.05
CA VAL A 238 23.33 -10.62 -9.26
C VAL A 238 23.67 -10.69 -10.75
N PRO A 239 24.07 -9.60 -11.41
CA PRO A 239 24.28 -9.60 -12.84
C PRO A 239 25.44 -10.52 -13.25
N THR A 240 25.24 -11.29 -14.32
CA THR A 240 26.28 -12.13 -14.93
C THR A 240 27.11 -11.39 -15.99
N VAL A 241 26.68 -10.20 -16.40
CA VAL A 241 27.36 -9.36 -17.40
C VAL A 241 28.58 -8.69 -16.76
N ASN A 242 29.75 -8.80 -17.38
CA ASN A 242 31.02 -8.35 -16.79
C ASN A 242 31.05 -6.84 -16.41
N LYS A 243 30.47 -5.94 -17.22
CA LYS A 243 30.48 -4.50 -16.96
C LYS A 243 29.10 -3.88 -17.11
N LEU A 244 28.69 -3.10 -16.12
CA LEU A 244 27.41 -2.42 -16.06
C LEU A 244 27.60 -0.91 -15.94
N THR A 245 26.54 -0.14 -16.22
CA THR A 245 26.51 1.30 -15.92
C THR A 245 26.52 1.49 -14.41
N SER A 246 27.46 2.28 -13.88
CA SER A 246 27.52 2.58 -12.45
C SER A 246 26.73 3.82 -12.10
N TYR A 247 25.98 3.79 -11.00
CA TYR A 247 25.33 4.95 -10.40
C TYR A 247 25.97 5.29 -9.05
N LYS A 248 25.79 6.54 -8.64
CA LYS A 248 26.24 7.07 -7.35
C LYS A 248 25.04 7.54 -6.54
N ARG A 249 25.23 7.64 -5.22
CA ARG A 249 24.26 8.26 -4.32
C ARG A 249 23.89 9.65 -4.84
N GLY A 250 22.60 9.91 -4.97
CA GLY A 250 22.04 11.13 -5.53
C GLY A 250 21.79 11.10 -7.04
N ASP A 251 22.16 10.02 -7.76
CA ASP A 251 21.70 9.79 -9.13
C ASP A 251 20.23 9.36 -9.14
N ILE A 252 19.59 9.50 -10.30
CA ILE A 252 18.18 9.13 -10.51
C ILE A 252 18.14 7.95 -11.47
N LEU A 253 17.57 6.83 -11.03
CA LEU A 253 17.45 5.63 -11.83
C LEU A 253 16.03 5.53 -12.39
N LEU A 254 15.92 5.56 -13.71
CA LEU A 254 14.65 5.54 -14.43
C LEU A 254 14.55 4.27 -15.28
N GLY A 255 13.50 3.48 -15.09
CA GLY A 255 13.21 2.34 -15.95
C GLY A 255 12.88 2.80 -17.37
N ASN A 256 13.61 2.29 -18.37
CA ASN A 256 13.44 2.67 -19.77
C ASN A 256 12.23 2.00 -20.45
N MET A 257 11.58 1.05 -19.77
CA MET A 257 10.50 0.24 -20.31
C MET A 257 9.18 0.54 -19.61
N ARG A 258 8.10 0.64 -20.39
CA ARG A 258 6.72 0.87 -19.93
C ARG A 258 6.59 2.08 -19.00
N PRO A 259 6.73 3.32 -19.53
CA PRO A 259 6.69 4.55 -18.73
C PRO A 259 5.44 4.68 -17.83
N CYS A 260 4.31 4.09 -18.22
CA CYS A 260 3.09 4.05 -17.41
C CYS A 260 3.25 3.39 -16.03
N LEU A 261 4.28 2.55 -15.83
CA LEU A 261 4.58 1.93 -14.54
C LEU A 261 5.32 2.86 -13.56
N LYS A 262 5.80 4.02 -14.04
CA LYS A 262 6.47 5.04 -13.21
C LYS A 262 7.60 4.48 -12.36
N LYS A 263 8.44 3.62 -12.95
CA LYS A 263 9.57 2.99 -12.28
C LYS A 263 10.75 3.96 -12.22
N ILE A 264 10.88 4.65 -11.09
CA ILE A 264 11.94 5.62 -10.82
C ILE A 264 12.41 5.49 -9.38
N TRP A 265 13.70 5.72 -9.15
CA TRP A 265 14.28 5.68 -7.82
C TRP A 265 15.39 6.73 -7.65
N PHE A 266 15.44 7.34 -6.48
CA PHE A 266 16.49 8.25 -6.06
C PHE A 266 17.56 7.45 -5.31
N ALA A 267 18.75 7.32 -5.88
CA ALA A 267 19.81 6.49 -5.32
C ALA A 267 20.26 7.02 -3.94
N ASP A 268 20.14 6.19 -2.92
CA ASP A 268 20.67 6.44 -1.57
C ASP A 268 22.04 5.78 -1.32
N ASN A 269 22.48 4.92 -2.22
CA ASN A 269 23.78 4.25 -2.23
C ASN A 269 24.45 4.31 -3.62
N ASN A 270 25.61 3.67 -3.75
CA ASN A 270 26.32 3.49 -5.02
C ASN A 270 26.10 2.06 -5.53
N GLY A 271 26.15 1.85 -6.84
CA GLY A 271 26.02 0.52 -7.41
C GLY A 271 26.00 0.49 -8.93
N GLY A 272 25.39 -0.54 -9.50
CA GLY A 272 25.30 -0.76 -10.94
C GLY A 272 23.88 -1.05 -11.39
N CYS A 273 23.53 -0.62 -12.61
CA CYS A 273 22.21 -0.82 -13.18
C CYS A 273 22.24 -1.55 -14.52
N SER A 274 21.15 -2.25 -14.83
CA SER A 274 20.97 -2.94 -16.11
C SER A 274 20.85 -1.95 -17.27
N GLY A 275 21.06 -2.41 -18.51
CA GLY A 275 20.94 -1.56 -19.71
C GLY A 275 19.54 -0.98 -19.95
N ASN A 276 18.51 -1.54 -19.30
CA ASN A 276 17.13 -1.04 -19.36
C ASN A 276 16.80 -0.06 -18.22
N VAL A 277 17.80 0.33 -17.42
CA VAL A 277 17.68 1.35 -16.37
C VAL A 277 18.64 2.48 -16.70
N LEU A 278 18.08 3.68 -16.85
CA LEU A 278 18.81 4.90 -17.15
C LEU A 278 19.26 5.54 -15.83
N ALA A 279 20.56 5.60 -15.58
CA ALA A 279 21.14 6.33 -14.46
C ALA A 279 21.41 7.78 -14.87
N ILE A 280 20.57 8.71 -14.44
CA ILE A 280 20.67 10.15 -14.74
C ILE A 280 21.45 10.84 -13.63
N ARG A 281 22.49 11.59 -14.00
CA ARG A 281 23.37 12.34 -13.10
C ARG A 281 23.38 13.81 -13.46
N ILE A 282 23.36 14.68 -12.46
CA ILE A 282 23.54 16.13 -12.64
C ILE A 282 25.00 16.43 -12.99
N LYS A 283 25.20 17.21 -14.05
CA LYS A 283 26.54 17.68 -14.47
C LYS A 283 27.17 18.52 -13.36
N ASN A 284 28.47 18.40 -13.16
CA ASN A 284 29.18 19.04 -12.04
C ASN A 284 28.94 20.55 -11.95
N GLN A 285 28.91 21.24 -13.10
CA GLN A 285 28.64 22.68 -13.17
C GLN A 285 27.24 23.10 -12.70
N PHE A 286 26.27 22.19 -12.59
CA PHE A 286 24.92 22.48 -12.11
C PHE A 286 24.66 21.99 -10.69
N ARG A 287 25.61 21.31 -10.03
CA ARG A 287 25.41 20.75 -8.69
C ARG A 287 25.20 21.79 -7.59
N HIS A 288 25.64 23.02 -7.81
CA HIS A 288 25.39 24.14 -6.90
C HIS A 288 24.04 24.83 -7.16
N ALA A 289 23.49 24.68 -8.36
CA ALA A 289 22.25 25.32 -8.79
C ALA A 289 21.03 24.37 -8.69
N ILE A 290 21.25 23.06 -8.78
CA ILE A 290 20.18 22.06 -8.85
C ILE A 290 20.43 20.98 -7.79
N VAL A 291 19.46 20.85 -6.89
CA VAL A 291 19.44 19.76 -5.91
C VAL A 291 18.97 18.48 -6.59
N SER A 292 19.73 17.38 -6.47
CA SER A 292 19.36 16.09 -7.11
C SER A 292 17.96 15.61 -6.76
N LYS A 293 17.53 15.83 -5.52
CA LYS A 293 16.20 15.46 -5.05
C LYS A 293 15.08 16.29 -5.71
N PHE A 294 15.37 17.55 -6.05
CA PHE A 294 14.43 18.36 -6.84
C PHE A 294 14.29 17.80 -8.27
N LEU A 295 15.41 17.50 -8.93
CA LEU A 295 15.38 16.87 -10.27
C LEU A 295 14.63 15.52 -10.24
N TYR A 296 14.82 14.73 -9.18
CA TYR A 296 14.05 13.49 -8.98
C TYR A 296 12.55 13.76 -8.98
N TYR A 297 12.07 14.76 -8.25
CA TYR A 297 10.64 15.08 -8.21
C TYR A 297 10.10 15.58 -9.56
N CYS A 298 10.89 16.34 -10.32
CA CYS A 298 10.53 16.70 -11.69
C CYS A 298 10.36 15.47 -12.58
N LEU A 299 11.29 14.51 -12.51
CA LEU A 299 11.27 13.29 -13.32
C LEU A 299 10.30 12.22 -12.78
N ALA A 300 9.86 12.34 -11.53
CA ALA A 300 8.86 11.48 -10.92
C ALA A 300 7.42 12.00 -11.13
N SER A 301 7.26 13.19 -11.72
CA SER A 301 5.96 13.84 -11.88
C SER A 301 5.06 13.09 -12.88
N ASP A 302 3.75 13.23 -12.66
CA ASP A 302 2.75 12.67 -13.57
C ASP A 302 2.87 13.26 -14.98
N GLY A 303 3.22 14.55 -15.09
CA GLY A 303 3.38 15.21 -16.38
C GLY A 303 4.59 14.72 -17.17
N PHE A 304 5.73 14.44 -16.51
CA PHE A 304 6.88 13.81 -17.16
C PHE A 304 6.54 12.41 -17.68
N PHE A 305 5.89 11.57 -16.87
CA PHE A 305 5.49 10.24 -17.32
C PHE A 305 4.41 10.29 -18.42
N ALA A 306 3.45 11.22 -18.35
CA ALA A 306 2.46 11.44 -19.40
C ALA A 306 3.12 11.87 -20.72
N TYR A 307 4.11 12.76 -20.66
CA TYR A 307 4.92 13.15 -21.82
C TYR A 307 5.64 11.94 -22.43
N ASN A 308 6.30 11.11 -21.60
CA ASN A 308 6.98 9.90 -22.07
C ASN A 308 6.03 8.85 -22.66
N VAL A 309 4.81 8.71 -22.14
CA VAL A 309 3.81 7.82 -22.72
C VAL A 309 3.37 8.32 -24.11
N ARG A 310 3.20 9.64 -24.29
CA ARG A 310 2.80 10.23 -25.59
C ARG A 310 3.88 10.13 -26.66
N HIS A 311 5.15 10.27 -26.27
CA HIS A 311 6.29 10.31 -27.21
C HIS A 311 7.13 9.03 -27.22
N GLY A 312 6.75 8.04 -26.40
CA GLY A 312 7.39 6.73 -26.39
C GLY A 312 7.14 6.01 -27.70
N LYS A 313 8.21 5.64 -28.40
CA LYS A 313 8.13 4.68 -29.51
C LYS A 313 8.16 3.29 -28.90
N GLY A 314 7.07 2.55 -29.07
CA GLY A 314 6.99 1.12 -28.75
C GLY A 314 7.80 0.28 -29.72
#